data_AF-A0AAW2XD17-F1
#
_entry.id   AF-A0AAW2XD17-F1
#
_cell.length_a   1.000
_cell.length_b   1.000
_cell.length_c   1.000
_cell.angle_alpha   90.00
_cell.angle_beta   90.00
_cell.angle_gamma   90.00
#
_symmetry.space_group_name_H-M   'P 1'
#
loop_
_entity.id
_entity.type
_entity.pdbx_description
1 polymer ?
#
loop_
_entity_poly.entity_id
_entity_poly.type
_entity_poly.pdbx_seq_one_letter_code
_entity_poly.pdbx_strand_id
1 'polypeptide(L)'
;MDNTPAFHLQHGRKACYFNCHRQFLPEYHPYERNKKAFTKNRVEYKIAHPRLTGEQIRDWVTHFSPTVEQPLTFPSGYLSNYKWTKKNIF
;
A
#
# COMPACT_ATOMS: atom_id res chain seq x y z
N MET A 1 -6.74 7.94 -0.81
CA MET A 1 -5.56 7.28 -0.20
C MET A 1 -5.09 8.09 1.02
N ASP A 2 -6.04 8.62 1.79
CA ASP A 2 -5.80 9.92 2.45
C ASP A 2 -5.57 9.78 3.95
N ASN A 3 -5.49 8.52 4.42
CA ASN A 3 -5.39 8.20 5.84
C ASN A 3 -4.07 7.52 6.25
N THR A 4 -2.99 7.73 5.49
CA THR A 4 -1.64 7.28 5.88
C THR A 4 -0.98 8.27 6.85
N PRO A 5 -0.15 7.82 7.81
CA PRO A 5 0.75 8.69 8.57
C PRO A 5 2.06 8.97 7.79
N ALA A 6 2.18 8.53 6.54
CA ALA A 6 3.31 8.88 5.68
C ALA A 6 3.42 10.40 5.48
N PHE A 7 4.65 10.89 5.33
CA PHE A 7 4.94 12.31 5.14
C PHE A 7 6.12 12.49 4.19
N HIS A 8 6.23 13.64 3.54
CA HIS A 8 7.40 13.95 2.71
C HIS A 8 8.54 14.52 3.56
N LEU A 9 9.77 14.08 3.29
CA LEU A 9 10.96 14.67 3.89
C LEU A 9 11.17 16.08 3.34
N GLN A 10 11.34 17.06 4.22
CA GLN A 10 11.47 18.49 3.88
C GLN A 10 12.57 18.77 2.85
N HIS A 11 13.72 18.11 2.99
CA HIS A 11 14.87 18.31 2.09
C HIS A 11 15.05 17.19 1.05
N GLY A 12 14.27 16.11 1.16
CA GLY A 12 14.47 14.91 0.34
C GLY A 12 13.48 14.79 -0.82
N ARG A 13 12.35 15.51 -0.81
CA ARG A 13 11.17 15.34 -1.70
C ARG A 13 10.60 13.92 -1.77
N LYS A 14 11.19 12.94 -1.08
CA LYS A 14 10.76 11.55 -0.98
C LYS A 14 9.70 11.38 0.09
N ALA A 15 8.73 10.51 -0.18
CA ALA A 15 7.77 10.04 0.82
C ALA A 15 8.49 9.16 1.85
N CYS A 16 8.15 9.33 3.13
CA CYS A 16 8.67 8.60 4.25
C CYS A 16 7.53 7.86 4.96
N TYR A 17 7.70 6.55 5.13
CA TYR A 17 6.75 5.66 5.78
C TYR A 17 7.20 5.26 7.20
N PHE A 18 8.20 5.95 7.76
CA PHE A 18 8.86 5.58 9.00
C PHE A 18 7.89 5.33 10.17
N ASN A 19 6.80 6.10 10.27
CA ASN A 19 5.82 5.93 11.35
C ASN A 19 4.66 4.96 11.03
N CYS A 20 4.52 4.48 9.79
CA CYS A 20 3.34 3.71 9.36
C CYS A 20 3.23 2.34 10.06
N HIS A 21 4.37 1.73 10.38
CA HIS A 21 4.39 0.42 11.04
C HIS A 21 3.77 0.45 12.45
N ARG A 22 3.70 1.61 13.09
CA ARG A 22 3.16 1.77 14.45
C ARG A 22 1.65 1.53 14.51
N GLN A 23 0.94 1.65 13.38
CA GLN A 23 -0.49 1.37 13.29
C GLN A 23 -0.84 -0.10 13.54
N PHE A 24 0.14 -0.99 13.41
CA PHE A 24 -0.03 -2.44 13.61
C PHE A 24 0.29 -2.88 15.05
N LEU A 25 0.57 -1.93 15.94
CA LEU A 25 0.75 -2.22 17.36
C LEU A 25 -0.62 -2.47 18.01
N PRO A 26 -0.66 -3.26 19.11
CA PRO A 26 -1.85 -3.35 19.95
C PRO A 26 -2.24 -1.99 20.52
N GLU A 27 -3.53 -1.81 20.79
CA GLU A 27 -4.06 -0.59 21.39
C GLU A 27 -3.35 -0.30 22.73
N TYR A 28 -3.07 0.98 22.99
CA TYR A 28 -2.38 1.48 24.20
C TYR A 28 -0.90 1.10 24.31
N HIS A 29 -0.29 0.56 23.26
CA HIS A 29 1.12 0.19 23.28
C HIS A 29 2.02 1.40 23.63
N PRO A 30 3.05 1.25 24.49
CA PRO A 30 3.90 2.38 24.93
C PRO A 30 4.52 3.18 23.77
N TYR A 31 4.78 2.51 22.66
CA TYR A 31 5.34 3.15 21.45
C TYR A 31 4.34 4.01 20.69
N GLU A 32 3.03 3.91 20.90
CA GLU A 32 2.06 4.86 20.32
C GLU A 32 2.29 6.26 20.87
N ARG A 33 2.64 6.37 22.15
CA ARG A 33 2.83 7.64 22.88
C ARG A 33 4.28 8.14 22.91
N ASN A 34 5.22 7.38 22.35
CA ASN A 34 6.64 7.70 22.41
C ASN A 34 7.01 8.83 21.43
N LYS A 35 7.23 10.03 21.98
CA LYS A 35 7.64 11.26 21.25
C LYS A 35 9.15 11.41 21.04
N LYS A 36 9.96 10.49 21.60
CA LYS A 36 11.43 10.60 21.64
C LYS A 36 12.13 9.60 20.72
N ALA A 37 11.68 8.34 20.69
CA ALA A 37 12.31 7.28 19.89
C ALA A 37 11.88 7.29 18.41
N PHE A 38 10.82 8.03 18.07
CA PHE A 38 10.31 8.17 16.71
C PHE A 38 10.43 9.61 16.23
N THR A 39 9.59 10.03 15.28
CA THR A 39 9.52 11.44 14.88
C THR A 39 9.27 12.32 16.11
N LYS A 40 10.19 13.27 16.34
CA LYS A 40 10.19 14.16 17.50
C LYS A 40 8.83 14.84 17.66
N ASN A 41 8.31 14.81 18.88
CA ASN A 41 7.04 15.44 19.28
C ASN A 41 5.81 14.92 18.52
N ARG A 42 5.91 13.78 17.82
CA ARG A 42 4.81 13.20 17.07
C ARG A 42 4.29 11.94 17.74
N VAL A 43 2.98 11.85 17.82
CA VAL A 43 2.25 10.72 18.39
C VAL A 43 1.42 10.09 17.29
N GLU A 44 1.37 8.77 17.23
CA GLU A 44 0.63 8.04 16.20
C GLU A 44 -0.42 7.19 16.91
N TYR A 45 -1.68 7.60 16.77
CA TYR A 45 -2.85 6.88 17.29
C TYR A 45 -3.68 6.24 16.16
N LYS A 46 -3.14 6.24 14.93
CA LYS A 46 -3.88 5.67 13.81
C LYS A 46 -3.90 4.15 13.95
N ILE A 47 -5.09 3.57 13.85
CA ILE A 47 -5.29 2.13 13.79
C ILE A 47 -4.90 1.64 12.40
N ALA A 48 -4.33 0.43 12.32
CA ALA A 48 -4.07 -0.21 11.03
C ALA A 48 -5.38 -0.35 10.23
N HIS A 49 -5.29 -0.19 8.92
CA HIS A 49 -6.39 -0.58 8.06
C HIS A 49 -6.67 -2.08 8.26
N PRO A 50 -7.95 -2.50 8.27
CA PRO A 50 -8.29 -3.91 8.32
C PRO A 50 -7.57 -4.68 7.21
N ARG A 51 -7.08 -5.87 7.53
CA ARG A 51 -6.56 -6.77 6.50
C ARG A 51 -7.70 -7.13 5.56
N LEU A 52 -7.56 -6.80 4.29
CA LEU A 52 -8.50 -7.18 3.26
C LEU A 52 -8.30 -8.65 2.89
N THR A 53 -9.40 -9.34 2.61
CA THR A 53 -9.37 -10.68 2.02
C THR A 53 -8.98 -10.60 0.54
N GLY A 54 -8.57 -11.74 -0.03
CA GLY A 54 -8.25 -11.81 -1.47
C GLY A 54 -9.42 -11.41 -2.36
N GLU A 55 -10.65 -11.74 -1.97
CA GLU A 55 -11.87 -11.36 -2.70
C GLU A 55 -12.11 -9.86 -2.66
N GLN A 56 -12.00 -9.23 -1.48
CA GLN A 56 -12.13 -7.77 -1.35
C GLN A 56 -11.08 -7.03 -2.16
N ILE A 57 -9.83 -7.52 -2.17
CA ILE A 57 -8.77 -6.94 -3.00
C ILE A 57 -9.12 -7.10 -4.48
N ARG A 58 -9.57 -8.29 -4.92
CA ARG A 58 -9.98 -8.53 -6.30
C ARG A 58 -11.09 -7.57 -6.72
N ASP A 59 -12.15 -7.48 -5.93
CA ASP A 59 -13.30 -6.63 -6.23
C ASP A 59 -12.87 -5.15 -6.29
N TRP A 60 -12.03 -4.69 -5.36
CA TRP A 60 -11.45 -3.35 -5.41
C TRP A 60 -10.62 -3.11 -6.68
N VAL A 61 -9.76 -4.05 -7.06
CA VAL A 61 -8.92 -3.96 -8.27
C VAL A 61 -9.74 -4.04 -9.57
N THR A 62 -10.89 -4.72 -9.57
CA THR A 62 -11.75 -4.81 -10.75
C THR A 62 -12.38 -3.46 -11.13
N HIS A 63 -12.64 -2.58 -10.16
CA HIS A 63 -13.19 -1.24 -10.40
C HIS A 63 -12.26 -0.32 -11.20
N PHE A 64 -10.95 -0.56 -11.16
CA PHE A 64 -10.01 0.22 -11.97
C PHE A 64 -9.98 -0.31 -13.40
N SER A 65 -10.01 0.59 -14.40
CA SER A 65 -9.77 0.19 -15.78
C SER A 65 -8.36 -0.43 -15.90
N PRO A 66 -8.21 -1.55 -16.63
CA PRO A 66 -6.88 -2.04 -16.96
C PRO A 66 -6.10 -0.93 -17.67
N THR A 67 -4.87 -0.64 -17.23
CA THR A 67 -3.92 0.09 -18.08
C THR A 67 -3.52 -0.90 -19.18
N VAL A 68 -4.26 -0.90 -20.30
CA VAL A 68 -3.90 -1.72 -21.46
C VAL A 68 -2.69 -1.07 -22.11
N GLU A 69 -1.49 -1.37 -21.61
CA GLU A 69 -0.35 -1.49 -22.51
C GLU A 69 -0.68 -2.69 -23.39
N GLN A 70 -1.19 -2.45 -24.60
CA GLN A 70 -1.34 -3.54 -25.56
C GLN A 70 0.02 -4.23 -25.66
N PRO A 71 0.12 -5.54 -25.40
CA PRO A 71 1.37 -6.23 -25.67
C PRO A 71 1.63 -6.05 -27.15
N LEU A 72 2.73 -5.38 -27.52
CA LEU A 72 3.17 -5.31 -28.93
C LEU A 72 3.31 -6.73 -29.52
N THR A 73 3.48 -7.73 -28.65
CA THR A 73 3.50 -9.15 -28.97
C THR A 73 2.98 -9.98 -27.78
N PHE A 74 2.11 -10.95 -28.06
CA PHE A 74 1.75 -11.98 -27.07
C PHE A 74 2.93 -12.96 -26.91
N PRO A 75 3.25 -13.38 -25.66
CA PRO A 75 4.30 -14.38 -25.45
C PRO A 75 3.90 -15.72 -26.09
N SER A 76 4.90 -16.44 -26.61
CA SER A 76 4.70 -17.76 -27.23
C SER A 76 3.96 -18.70 -26.27
N GLY A 77 2.85 -19.29 -26.75
CA GLY A 77 1.99 -20.19 -25.96
C GLY A 77 0.79 -19.54 -25.27
N TYR A 78 0.60 -18.22 -25.38
CA TYR A 78 -0.61 -17.53 -24.94
C TYR A 78 -1.85 -18.09 -25.68
N LEU A 79 -2.91 -18.40 -24.93
CA LEU A 79 -4.14 -19.10 -25.37
C LEU A 79 -4.00 -20.59 -25.72
N SER A 80 -2.78 -21.10 -25.92
CA SER A 80 -2.51 -22.52 -26.16
C SER A 80 -2.30 -23.29 -24.85
N ASN A 81 -1.34 -22.85 -24.02
CA ASN A 81 -0.96 -23.56 -22.79
C ASN A 81 -1.46 -22.88 -21.51
N TYR A 82 -1.64 -21.55 -21.54
CA TYR A 82 -2.14 -20.79 -20.41
C TYR A 82 -2.77 -19.46 -20.84
N LYS A 83 -3.59 -18.89 -19.94
CA LYS A 83 -4.38 -17.66 -20.17
C LYS A 83 -4.13 -16.58 -19.12
N TRP A 84 -3.00 -16.62 -18.42
CA TRP A 84 -2.68 -15.63 -17.40
C TRP A 84 -2.46 -14.25 -18.04
N THR A 85 -3.33 -13.31 -17.72
CA THR A 85 -3.19 -11.88 -18.07
C THR A 85 -2.84 -11.09 -16.83
N LYS A 86 -1.74 -10.32 -16.90
CA LYS A 86 -1.41 -9.34 -15.87
C LYS A 86 -2.26 -8.09 -16.12
N LYS A 87 -3.09 -7.72 -15.15
CA LYS A 87 -3.73 -6.40 -15.10
C LYS A 87 -2.79 -5.47 -14.35
N ASN A 88 -2.11 -4.56 -15.05
CA ASN A 88 -1.38 -3.48 -14.38
C ASN A 88 -2.37 -2.40 -13.94
N ILE A 89 -2.26 -1.97 -12.67
CA ILE A 89 -3.09 -0.93 -12.04
C ILE A 89 -2.25 0.22 -11.49
N PHE A 90 -0.95 0.24 -11.80
CA PHE A 90 0.02 1.27 -11.44
C PHE A 90 0.69 1.84 -12.68
#